data_AF-U3TIE5-F1
#
_entry.id   AF-U3TIE5-F1
#
_cell.length_a   1.000
_cell.length_b   1.000
_cell.length_c   1.000
_cell.angle_alpha   90.00
_cell.angle_beta   90.00
_cell.angle_gamma   90.00
#
_symmetry.space_group_name_H-M   'P 1'
#
loop_
_entity.id
_entity.type
_entity.pdbx_description
1 polymer ?
#
loop_
_entity_poly.entity_id
_entity_poly.type
_entity_poly.pdbx_seq_one_letter_code
_entity_poly.pdbx_strand_id
1 'polypeptide(L)' 'MSKVVRVRYKGGVLVPEEPLDMEENKELLVKIIDVEERRRILERYRGALGRVDAELLEEAVEEAEHL' A
#
# COMPACT_ATOMS: atom_id res chain seq x y z
N MET A 1 -13.90 -0.78 -7.09
CA MET A 1 -12.79 -1.63 -6.64
C MET A 1 -11.56 -0.77 -6.49
N SER A 2 -10.97 -0.74 -5.31
CA SER A 2 -9.63 -0.18 -5.08
C SER A 2 -8.59 -1.17 -5.60
N LYS A 3 -7.59 -0.70 -6.34
CA LYS A 3 -6.45 -1.51 -6.77
C LYS A 3 -5.20 -0.84 -6.20
N VAL A 4 -4.43 -1.56 -5.40
CA VAL A 4 -3.12 -1.08 -4.94
C VAL A 4 -2.16 -1.19 -6.12
N VAL A 5 -1.55 -0.08 -6.51
CA VAL A 5 -0.54 -0.04 -7.57
C VAL A 5 0.81 0.26 -6.93
N ARG A 6 1.76 -0.66 -7.09
CA ARG A 6 3.13 -0.42 -6.69
C ARG A 6 3.80 0.54 -7.67
N VAL A 7 4.30 1.63 -7.11
CA VAL A 7 4.95 2.70 -7.87
C VAL A 7 6.30 3.03 -7.25
N ARG A 8 7.24 3.47 -8.08
CA ARG A 8 8.51 4.04 -7.66
C ARG A 8 8.52 5.53 -7.94
N TYR A 9 8.89 6.31 -6.94
CA TYR A 9 9.11 7.74 -7.14
C TYR A 9 10.48 7.99 -7.78
N LYS A 10 10.50 8.64 -8.95
CA LYS A 10 11.72 9.07 -9.63
C LYS A 10 11.56 10.50 -10.12
N GLY A 11 12.35 11.42 -9.54
CA GLY A 11 12.48 12.79 -10.03
C GLY A 11 11.17 13.58 -10.15
N GLY A 12 10.21 13.38 -9.23
CA GLY A 12 8.91 14.06 -9.28
C GLY A 12 7.75 13.21 -9.77
N VAL A 13 8.00 12.04 -10.34
CA VAL A 13 6.99 11.21 -11.02
C VAL A 13 6.81 9.86 -10.32
N LEU A 14 5.55 9.44 -10.15
CA LEU A 14 5.19 8.08 -9.73
C LEU A 14 5.20 7.16 -10.96
N VAL A 15 6.13 6.22 -10.99
CA VAL A 15 6.30 5.26 -12.09
C VAL A 15 5.79 3.88 -11.64
N PRO A 16 4.70 3.35 -12.21
CA PRO A 16 4.21 2.04 -11.82
C PRO A 16 5.18 0.92 -12.24
N GLU A 17 5.26 -0.13 -11.43
CA GLU A 17 6.10 -1.31 -11.73
C GLU A 17 5.51 -2.15 -12.88
N GLU A 18 4.20 -2.06 -13.10
CA GLU A 18 3.47 -2.73 -14.18
C GLU A 18 2.60 -1.72 -14.96
N PRO A 19 2.37 -1.94 -16.27
CA PRO A 19 1.46 -1.10 -17.05
C PRO A 19 0.05 -1.06 -16.46
N LEU A 20 -0.55 0.14 -16.42
CA LEU A 20 -1.94 0.32 -16.01
C LEU A 20 -2.81 0.51 -17.25
N ASP A 21 -3.82 -0.33 -17.38
CA ASP A 21 -4.89 -0.11 -18.36
C ASP A 21 -5.98 0.76 -17.70
N MET A 22 -5.93 2.06 -17.98
CA MET A 22 -6.83 3.06 -17.42
C MET A 22 -7.30 4.00 -18.53
N GLU A 23 -8.55 4.46 -18.41
CA GLU A 23 -9.11 5.43 -19.35
C GLU A 23 -8.30 6.75 -19.32
N GLU A 24 -7.95 7.25 -20.50
CA GLU A 24 -7.29 8.55 -20.64
C GLU A 24 -8.14 9.67 -20.05
N ASN A 25 -7.48 10.63 -19.38
CA ASN A 25 -8.10 11.78 -18.71
C ASN A 25 -9.06 11.44 -17.55
N LYS A 26 -9.02 10.21 -17.04
CA LYS A 26 -9.75 9.85 -15.82
C LYS A 26 -9.06 10.44 -14.60
N GLU A 27 -9.81 11.18 -13.80
CA GLU A 27 -9.34 11.69 -12.51
C GLU A 27 -9.28 10.54 -11.50
N LEU A 28 -8.14 10.37 -10.84
CA LEU A 28 -7.88 9.29 -9.89
C LEU A 28 -7.43 9.87 -8.56
N LEU A 29 -7.91 9.28 -7.48
CA LEU A 29 -7.47 9.61 -6.13
C LEU A 29 -6.31 8.69 -5.76
N VAL A 30 -5.14 9.26 -5.50
CA VAL A 30 -3.92 8.51 -5.15
C VAL A 30 -3.61 8.70 -3.67
N LYS A 31 -3.57 7.59 -2.92
CA LYS A 31 -3.07 7.57 -1.54
C LYS A 31 -1.60 7.18 -1.58
N ILE A 32 -0.71 8.09 -1.16
CA ILE A 32 0.72 7.81 -1.05
C ILE A 32 0.97 7.21 0.33
N ILE A 33 1.51 5.99 0.35
CA ILE A 33 1.84 5.27 1.58
C ILE A 33 3.35 4.98 1.54
N ASP A 34 4.08 5.37 2.58
CA ASP A 34 5.47 4.99 2.74
C ASP A 34 5.53 3.49 3.13
N VAL A 35 6.11 2.70 2.23
CA VAL A 35 6.20 1.24 2.39
C VAL A 35 7.13 0.85 3.55
N GLU A 36 8.20 1.62 3.80
CA GLU A 36 9.08 1.36 4.94
C GLU A 36 8.38 1.67 6.25
N GLU A 37 7.67 2.80 6.31
CA GLU A 37 6.90 3.17 7.49
C GLU A 37 5.81 2.14 7.79
N ARG A 38 5.03 1.73 6.78
CA ARG A 38 4.02 0.67 6.90
C ARG A 38 4.64 -0.64 7.40
N ARG A 39 5.80 -1.03 6.88
CA ARG A 39 6.52 -2.22 7.34
C ARG A 39 6.98 -2.11 8.78
N ARG A 40 7.54 -0.96 9.20
CA ARG A 40 7.96 -0.72 10.58
C ARG A 40 6.79 -0.79 11.55
N ILE A 41 5.64 -0.23 11.15
CA ILE A 41 4.39 -0.31 11.91
C ILE A 41 3.99 -1.78 12.09
N LEU A 42 3.92 -2.56 11.00
CA LEU A 42 3.59 -3.98 11.04
C LEU A 42 4.57 -4.79 11.92
N GLU A 43 5.88 -4.53 11.82
CA GLU A 43 6.90 -5.19 12.67
C GLU A 43 6.72 -4.85 14.15
N ARG A 44 6.41 -3.59 14.47
CA ARG A 44 6.10 -3.14 15.84
C ARG A 44 4.88 -3.87 16.41
N TYR A 45 3.82 -3.99 15.61
CA TYR A 45 2.59 -4.67 16.05
C TYR A 45 2.75 -6.19 16.12
N ARG A 46 3.55 -6.81 15.24
CA ARG A 46 3.88 -8.24 15.32
C ARG A 46 4.54 -8.60 16.65
N GLY A 47 5.47 -7.78 17.14
CA GLY A 47 6.10 -8.00 18.46
C GLY A 47 5.12 -7.84 19.63
N ALA A 48 4.14 -6.95 19.52
CA ALA A 48 3.14 -6.69 20.55
C ALA A 48 1.99 -7.71 20.60
N LEU A 49 1.61 -8.26 19.44
CA LEU A 49 0.46 -9.17 19.30
C LEU A 49 0.84 -10.66 19.32
N GLY A 50 2.13 -10.99 19.44
CA GLY A 50 2.62 -12.38 19.48
C GLY A 50 2.89 -12.96 18.09
N ARG A 51 2.88 -14.30 17.94
CA ARG A 51 3.09 -14.98 16.63
C ARG A 51 1.88 -14.81 15.72
N VAL A 52 1.60 -13.59 15.29
CA VAL A 52 0.61 -13.30 14.26
C VAL A 52 1.30 -13.38 12.91
N ASP A 53 0.64 -14.03 11.95
CA ASP A 53 1.11 -14.13 10.58
C ASP A 53 1.25 -12.73 9.96
N ALA A 54 2.32 -12.51 9.19
CA ALA A 54 2.59 -11.24 8.55
C ALA A 54 1.50 -10.86 7.54
N GLU A 55 1.01 -11.85 6.79
CA GLU A 55 0.01 -11.67 5.74
C GLU A 55 -1.34 -11.29 6.34
N LEU A 56 -1.75 -11.96 7.42
CA LEU A 56 -2.99 -11.65 8.14
C LEU A 56 -2.97 -10.23 8.74
N LEU A 57 -1.81 -9.81 9.27
CA LEU A 57 -1.66 -8.46 9.81
C LEU A 57 -1.72 -7.39 8.71
N GLU A 58 -1.17 -7.71 7.52
CA GLU A 58 -1.21 -6.83 6.36
C GLU A 58 -2.63 -6.68 5.81
N GLU A 59 -3.38 -7.78 5.68
CA GLU A 59 -4.80 -7.77 5.31
C GLU A 59 -5.65 -6.94 6.28
N ALA A 60 -5.48 -7.13 7.60
CA ALA A 60 -6.23 -6.39 8.60
C ALA A 60 -5.96 -4.87 8.56
N VAL A 61 -4.71 -4.47 8.25
CA VAL A 61 -4.36 -3.06 8.05
C VAL A 61 -4.96 -2.53 6.74
N GLU A 62 -4.97 -3.30 5.66
CA GLU A 62 -5.64 -2.91 4.41
C GLU A 62 -7.14 -2.74 4.59
N GLU A 63 -7.81 -3.66 5.30
CA GLU A 63 -9.24 -3.54 5.62
C GLU A 63 -9.53 -2.27 6.42
N ALA A 64 -8.72 -1.96 7.43
CA ALA A 64 -8.89 -0.75 8.25
C ALA A 64 -8.67 0.55 7.46
N GLU A 65 -7.76 0.55 6.47
CA GLU A 65 -7.51 1.70 5.60
C GLU A 65 -8.57 1.90 4.50
N HIS A 66 -9.42 0.90 4.26
CA HIS A 66 -10.48 0.89 3.24
C HIS A 66 -11.90 1.11 3.80
N LEU A 67 -12.06 1.29 5.12
CA LEU A 67 -13.27 1.74 5.82
C LEU A 67 -13.45 3.27 5.73
#